data_AF-A0A525IYT9-F1
#
_entry.id   AF-A0A525IYT9-F1
#
_cell.length_a   1.000
_cell.length_b   1.000
_cell.length_c   1.000
_cell.angle_alpha   90.00
_cell.angle_beta   90.00
_cell.angle_gamma   90.00
#
_symmetry.space_group_name_H-M   'P 1'
#
loop_
_entity.id
_entity.type
_entity.pdbx_description
1 polymer ?
#
loop_
_entity_poly.entity_id
_entity_poly.type
_entity_poly.pdbx_seq_one_letter_code
_entity_poly.pdbx_strand_id
1 'polypeptide(L)'
;MSHVNVTINGRQYRMACEEGQETRLLRLAESLESRIQSLRGKFGEIGDARLTVMAALTVCDELLDASNRIRGLEEELDALRDVRMVAADRARATQLAVANALNAAADRIEQTTQVLNRTIGGGVAIG
;
A
#
# COMPACT_ATOMS: atom_id res chain seq x y z
N MET A 1 -15.69 -4.97 -33.06
CA MET A 1 -16.47 -5.06 -31.80
C MET A 1 -16.92 -6.50 -31.65
N SER A 2 -16.42 -7.20 -30.64
CA SER A 2 -16.86 -8.55 -30.30
C SER A 2 -18.15 -8.47 -29.45
N HIS A 3 -18.92 -9.55 -29.44
CA HIS A 3 -20.08 -9.69 -28.58
C HIS A 3 -19.93 -10.98 -27.80
N VAL A 4 -20.35 -10.96 -26.53
CA VAL A 4 -20.43 -12.15 -25.69
C VAL A 4 -21.86 -12.35 -25.23
N ASN A 5 -22.32 -13.59 -25.22
CA ASN A 5 -23.60 -13.96 -24.64
C ASN A 5 -23.37 -14.36 -23.19
N VAL A 6 -24.09 -13.70 -22.28
CA VAL A 6 -24.07 -14.03 -20.86
C VAL A 6 -25.47 -14.43 -20.40
N THR A 7 -25.56 -15.27 -19.39
CA THR A 7 -26.84 -15.67 -18.79
C THR A 7 -26.97 -15.00 -17.43
N ILE A 8 -28.07 -14.28 -17.21
CA ILE A 8 -28.40 -13.64 -15.93
C ILE A 8 -29.87 -13.95 -15.60
N ASN A 9 -30.10 -14.52 -14.43
CA ASN A 9 -31.36 -15.03 -13.94
C ASN A 9 -32.08 -15.93 -14.97
N GLY A 10 -31.33 -16.83 -15.61
CA GLY A 10 -31.84 -17.73 -16.65
C GLY A 10 -32.17 -17.07 -18.00
N ARG A 11 -31.91 -15.77 -18.17
CA ARG A 11 -32.11 -15.05 -19.44
C ARG A 11 -30.77 -14.78 -20.13
N GLN A 12 -30.71 -14.98 -21.43
CA GLN A 12 -29.52 -14.63 -22.22
C GLN A 12 -29.52 -13.15 -22.59
N TYR A 13 -28.38 -12.51 -22.39
CA TYR A 13 -28.10 -11.13 -22.79
C TYR A 13 -26.88 -11.12 -23.70
N ARG A 14 -27.01 -10.44 -24.84
CA ARG A 14 -25.89 -10.20 -25.76
C ARG A 14 -25.24 -8.87 -25.40
N MET A 15 -24.01 -8.92 -24.92
CA MET A 15 -23.25 -7.75 -24.49
C MET A 15 -22.15 -7.43 -25.50
N ALA A 16 -22.00 -6.14 -25.81
CA ALA A 16 -20.88 -5.64 -26.58
C ALA A 16 -19.62 -5.60 -25.70
N CYS A 17 -18.48 -5.98 -26.25
CA CYS A 17 -17.22 -5.99 -25.53
C CYS A 17 -16.05 -5.62 -26.43
N GLU A 18 -14.99 -5.14 -25.79
CA GLU A 18 -13.69 -4.95 -26.40
C GLU A 18 -12.92 -6.27 -26.43
N GLU A 19 -11.96 -6.36 -27.35
CA GLU A 19 -11.12 -7.55 -27.51
C GLU A 19 -10.35 -7.84 -26.21
N GLY A 20 -10.51 -9.07 -25.68
CA GLY A 20 -9.89 -9.51 -24.44
C GLY A 20 -10.74 -9.30 -23.18
N GLN A 21 -11.90 -8.63 -23.27
CA GLN A 21 -12.80 -8.44 -22.12
C GLN A 21 -13.84 -9.56 -21.96
N GLU A 22 -13.94 -10.50 -22.90
CA GLU A 22 -14.97 -11.54 -22.94
C GLU A 22 -15.00 -12.38 -21.65
N THR A 23 -13.83 -12.86 -21.21
CA THR A 23 -13.68 -13.65 -19.99
C THR A 23 -14.08 -12.86 -18.73
N ARG A 24 -13.76 -11.56 -18.70
CA ARG A 24 -14.12 -10.70 -17.57
C ARG A 24 -15.63 -10.53 -17.48
N LEU A 25 -16.31 -10.29 -18.60
CA LEU A 25 -17.77 -10.16 -18.64
C LEU A 25 -18.48 -11.46 -18.23
N LEU A 26 -17.98 -12.62 -18.67
CA LEU A 26 -18.51 -13.92 -18.25
C LEU A 26 -18.43 -14.09 -16.73
N ARG A 27 -17.29 -13.77 -16.11
CA ARG A 27 -17.12 -13.83 -14.65
C ARG A 27 -18.02 -12.84 -13.91
N LEU A 28 -18.21 -11.63 -14.45
CA LEU A 28 -19.12 -10.63 -13.86
C LEU A 28 -20.57 -11.13 -13.89
N ALA A 29 -21.00 -11.73 -15.00
CA ALA A 29 -22.33 -12.31 -15.12
C ALA A 29 -22.52 -13.50 -14.16
N GLU A 30 -21.54 -14.39 -14.04
CA GLU A 30 -21.57 -15.51 -13.10
C GLU A 30 -21.65 -15.04 -11.63
N SER A 31 -20.90 -13.98 -11.28
CA SER A 31 -20.96 -13.38 -9.95
C SER A 31 -22.35 -12.80 -9.65
N LEU A 32 -22.96 -12.11 -10.62
CA LEU A 32 -24.30 -11.57 -10.49
C LEU A 32 -25.35 -12.69 -10.37
N GLU A 33 -25.23 -13.75 -11.19
CA GLU A 33 -26.08 -14.94 -11.12
C GLU A 33 -26.03 -15.56 -9.72
N SER A 34 -24.84 -15.79 -9.17
CA SER A 34 -24.66 -16.37 -7.85
C SER A 34 -25.35 -15.54 -6.75
N ARG A 35 -25.33 -14.20 -6.87
CA ARG A 35 -26.04 -13.31 -5.93
C ARG A 35 -27.55 -13.43 -6.06
N ILE A 36 -28.06 -13.45 -7.29
CA ILE A 36 -29.48 -13.62 -7.56
C ILE A 36 -29.97 -14.97 -6.98
N GLN A 37 -29.21 -16.05 -7.18
CA GLN A 37 -29.55 -17.36 -6.62
C GLN A 37 -29.50 -17.36 -5.08
N SER A 38 -28.51 -16.70 -4.47
CA SER A 38 -28.44 -16.55 -3.01
C SER A 38 -29.65 -15.77 -2.46
N LEU A 39 -30.03 -14.67 -3.11
CA LEU A 39 -31.20 -13.88 -2.72
C LEU A 39 -32.50 -14.67 -2.92
N ARG A 40 -32.61 -15.44 -4.00
CA ARG A 40 -33.75 -16.34 -4.22
C ARG A 40 -33.87 -17.38 -3.10
N GLY A 41 -32.76 -17.97 -2.67
CA GLY A 41 -32.74 -18.90 -1.53
C GLY A 41 -33.16 -18.26 -0.20
N LYS A 42 -32.85 -16.97 0.02
CA LYS A 42 -33.17 -16.25 1.25
C LYS A 42 -34.60 -15.69 1.30
N PHE A 43 -35.06 -15.11 0.20
CA PHE A 43 -36.32 -14.37 0.15
C PHE A 43 -37.44 -15.12 -0.60
N GLY A 44 -37.13 -16.24 -1.23
CA GLY A 44 -38.04 -16.97 -2.11
C GLY A 44 -38.22 -16.30 -3.47
N GLU A 45 -39.18 -16.78 -4.25
CA GLU A 45 -39.47 -16.24 -5.59
C GLU A 45 -40.39 -15.01 -5.51
N ILE A 46 -39.84 -13.91 -5.00
CA ILE A 46 -40.53 -12.59 -4.90
C ILE A 46 -40.61 -11.83 -6.23
N GLY A 47 -40.21 -12.48 -7.32
CA GLY A 47 -40.16 -11.96 -8.69
C GLY A 47 -38.76 -11.65 -9.20
N ASP A 48 -38.48 -12.08 -10.44
CA ASP A 48 -37.19 -11.93 -11.14
C ASP A 48 -36.63 -10.51 -11.11
N ALA A 49 -37.49 -9.53 -11.41
CA ALA A 49 -37.09 -8.13 -11.47
C ALA A 49 -36.65 -7.61 -10.10
N ARG A 50 -37.36 -8.00 -9.05
CA ARG A 50 -37.05 -7.58 -7.67
C ARG A 50 -35.73 -8.21 -7.20
N LEU A 51 -35.53 -9.50 -7.46
CA LEU A 51 -34.27 -10.19 -7.15
C LEU A 51 -33.08 -9.56 -7.88
N THR A 52 -33.25 -9.23 -9.16
CA THR A 52 -32.20 -8.57 -9.96
C THR A 52 -31.87 -7.18 -9.42
N VAL A 53 -32.88 -6.37 -9.07
CA VAL A 53 -32.68 -5.04 -8.47
C VAL A 53 -31.97 -5.14 -7.12
N MET A 54 -32.38 -6.09 -6.26
CA MET A 54 -31.71 -6.32 -4.99
C MET A 54 -30.25 -6.74 -5.19
N ALA A 55 -29.98 -7.67 -6.10
CA ALA A 55 -28.61 -8.10 -6.42
C ALA A 55 -27.75 -6.92 -6.89
N ALA A 56 -28.29 -6.07 -7.77
CA ALA A 56 -27.59 -4.88 -8.25
C ALA A 56 -27.29 -3.89 -7.12
N LEU A 57 -28.26 -3.60 -6.25
CA LEU A 57 -28.06 -2.71 -5.10
C LEU A 57 -27.02 -3.27 -4.12
N THR A 58 -27.02 -4.58 -3.86
CA THR A 58 -26.00 -5.22 -3.01
C THR A 58 -24.61 -5.10 -3.62
N VAL A 59 -24.45 -5.24 -4.94
CA VAL A 59 -23.15 -5.02 -5.60
C VAL A 59 -22.69 -3.58 -5.47
N CYS A 60 -23.59 -2.60 -5.62
CA CYS A 60 -23.27 -1.19 -5.43
C CYS A 60 -22.84 -0.89 -3.98
N ASP A 61 -23.53 -1.46 -3.01
CA ASP A 61 -23.21 -1.31 -1.58
C ASP A 61 -21.81 -1.86 -1.26
N GLU A 62 -21.51 -3.08 -1.70
CA GLU A 62 -20.18 -3.67 -1.52
C GLU A 62 -19.06 -2.89 -2.23
N LEU A 63 -19.35 -2.29 -3.39
CA LEU A 63 -18.39 -1.43 -4.08
C LEU A 63 -18.13 -0.14 -3.31
N LEU A 64 -19.16 0.45 -2.69
CA LEU A 64 -19.01 1.63 -1.84
C LEU A 64 -18.18 1.31 -0.60
N ASP A 65 -18.47 0.19 0.07
CA ASP A 65 -17.71 -0.28 1.23
C ASP A 65 -16.24 -0.56 0.88
N ALA A 66 -16.00 -1.27 -0.23
CA ALA A 66 -14.64 -1.54 -0.71
C ALA A 66 -13.90 -0.24 -1.04
N SER A 67 -14.56 0.72 -1.68
CA SER A 67 -13.97 2.02 -2.03
C SER A 67 -13.61 2.84 -0.78
N ASN A 68 -14.47 2.83 0.24
CA ASN A 68 -14.20 3.47 1.52
C ASN A 68 -13.05 2.80 2.26
N ARG A 69 -12.99 1.46 2.22
CA ARG A 69 -11.89 0.70 2.83
C ARG A 69 -10.55 0.99 2.15
N ILE A 70 -10.52 1.06 0.82
CA ILE A 70 -9.33 1.42 0.05
C ILE A 70 -8.85 2.81 0.44
N ARG A 71 -9.75 3.80 0.51
CA ARG A 71 -9.39 5.16 0.93
C ARG A 71 -8.76 5.20 2.32
N GLY A 72 -9.35 4.49 3.29
CA GLY A 72 -8.78 4.41 4.64
C GLY A 72 -7.38 3.77 4.65
N LEU A 73 -7.17 2.72 3.84
CA LEU A 73 -5.86 2.09 3.71
C LEU A 73 -4.82 3.00 3.04
N GLU A 74 -5.24 3.82 2.06
CA GLU A 74 -4.38 4.82 1.42
C GLU A 74 -3.95 5.91 2.43
N GLU A 75 -4.88 6.39 3.25
CA GLU A 75 -4.59 7.36 4.32
C GLU A 75 -3.63 6.79 5.37
N GLU A 76 -3.84 5.54 5.81
CA GLU A 76 -2.92 4.85 6.73
C GLU A 76 -1.52 4.67 6.12
N LEU A 77 -1.45 4.32 4.83
CA LEU A 77 -0.18 4.14 4.13
C LEU A 77 0.61 5.45 4.05
N ASP A 78 -0.06 6.56 3.77
CA ASP A 78 0.56 7.88 3.71
C ASP A 78 1.03 8.34 5.10
N ALA A 79 0.23 8.13 6.15
CA ALA A 79 0.67 8.39 7.52
C ALA A 79 1.92 7.57 7.91
N LEU A 80 1.98 6.29 7.52
CA LEU A 80 3.15 5.44 7.76
C LEU A 80 4.38 5.92 6.98
N ARG A 81 4.19 6.40 5.75
CA ARG A 81 5.28 6.98 4.93
C ARG A 81 5.85 8.23 5.58
N ASP A 82 5.00 9.10 6.11
CA ASP A 82 5.43 10.32 6.80
C ASP A 82 6.23 9.99 8.06
N VAL A 83 5.72 9.08 8.90
CA VAL A 83 6.44 8.61 10.10
C VAL A 83 7.80 8.02 9.72
N ARG A 84 7.85 7.20 8.66
CA ARG A 84 9.11 6.61 8.17
C ARG A 84 10.09 7.68 7.70
N MET A 85 9.61 8.72 7.00
CA MET A 85 10.44 9.82 6.52
C MET A 85 11.06 10.58 7.70
N VAL A 86 10.25 10.97 8.69
CA VAL A 86 10.71 11.65 9.90
C VAL A 86 11.73 10.81 10.68
N ALA A 87 11.47 9.50 10.82
CA ALA A 87 12.40 8.58 11.48
C ALA A 87 13.73 8.47 10.74
N ALA A 88 13.69 8.38 9.41
CA ALA A 88 14.89 8.33 8.57
C ALA A 88 15.72 9.63 8.66
N ASP A 89 15.06 10.79 8.69
CA ASP A 89 15.74 12.08 8.85
C ASP A 89 16.40 12.21 10.22
N ARG A 90 15.70 11.78 11.28
CA ARG A 90 16.27 11.75 12.63
C ARG A 90 17.46 10.81 12.73
N ALA A 91 17.37 9.63 12.12
CA ALA A 91 18.48 8.68 12.06
C ALA A 91 19.69 9.29 11.34
N ARG A 92 19.49 9.93 10.19
CA ARG A 92 20.55 10.64 9.44
C ARG A 92 21.19 11.76 10.25
N ALA A 93 20.39 12.60 10.90
CA ALA A 93 20.90 13.68 11.75
C ALA A 93 21.74 13.12 12.92
N THR A 94 21.28 12.04 13.54
CA THR A 94 22.03 11.36 14.61
C THR A 94 23.34 10.78 14.10
N GLN A 95 23.33 10.11 12.94
CA GLN A 95 24.53 9.56 12.31
C GLN A 95 25.58 10.64 12.02
N LEU A 96 25.16 11.79 11.48
CA LEU A 96 26.06 12.93 11.23
C LEU A 96 26.63 13.51 12.52
N ALA A 97 25.80 13.67 13.56
CA ALA A 97 26.24 14.16 14.86
C ALA A 97 27.28 13.23 15.50
N VAL A 98 27.05 11.91 15.43
CA VAL A 98 27.99 10.89 15.94
C VAL A 98 29.30 10.92 15.15
N ALA A 99 29.25 10.98 13.81
CA ALA A 99 30.45 11.06 12.98
C ALA A 99 31.28 12.31 13.31
N ASN A 100 30.63 13.47 13.47
CA ASN A 100 31.31 14.72 13.86
C ASN A 100 31.95 14.62 15.24
N ALA A 101 31.26 14.02 16.21
CA ALA A 101 31.81 13.82 17.55
C ALA A 101 33.03 12.89 17.55
N LEU A 102 33.00 11.82 16.74
CA LEU A 102 34.13 10.90 16.58
C LEU A 102 35.33 11.60 15.94
N ASN A 103 35.12 12.40 14.88
CA ASN A 103 36.18 13.16 14.24
C ASN A 103 36.81 14.17 15.22
N ALA A 104 35.99 14.93 15.96
CA ALA A 104 36.49 15.88 16.95
C ALA A 104 37.28 15.19 18.09
N ALA A 105 36.86 13.99 18.50
CA ALA A 105 37.60 13.20 19.48
C ALA A 105 38.96 12.74 18.92
N ALA A 106 39.01 12.29 17.66
CA ALA A 106 40.25 11.90 16.98
C ALA A 106 41.22 13.08 16.87
N ASP A 107 40.76 14.25 16.43
CA ASP A 107 41.57 15.48 16.32
C ASP A 107 42.19 15.85 17.68
N ARG A 108 41.43 15.70 18.77
CA ARG A 108 41.90 16.01 20.12
C ARG A 108 42.94 15.01 20.62
N ILE A 109 42.80 13.73 20.27
CA ILE A 109 43.80 12.70 20.54
C ILE A 109 45.09 13.06 19.80
N GLU A 110 45.01 13.36 18.50
CA GLU A 110 46.18 13.71 17.69
C GLU A 110 46.91 14.94 18.24
N GLN A 111 46.17 16.01 18.59
CA GLN A 111 46.75 17.19 19.23
C GLN A 111 47.48 16.85 20.54
N THR A 112 46.87 16.01 21.39
CA THR A 112 47.48 15.60 22.67
C THR A 112 48.77 14.81 22.43
N THR A 113 48.75 13.88 21.47
CA THR A 113 49.93 13.10 21.07
C THR A 113 51.04 13.99 20.50
N GLN A 114 50.71 14.99 19.68
CA GLN A 114 51.70 15.94 19.15
C GLN A 114 52.36 16.76 20.26
N VAL A 115 51.59 17.22 21.25
CA VAL A 115 52.12 17.95 22.41
C VAL A 115 53.06 17.06 23.22
N LEU A 116 52.66 15.83 23.53
CA LEU A 116 53.48 14.84 24.23
C LEU A 116 54.80 14.55 23.50
N ASN A 117 54.76 14.40 22.17
CA ASN A 117 55.97 14.12 21.40
C ASN A 117 56.95 15.32 21.39
N ARG A 118 56.43 16.55 21.37
CA ARG A 118 57.27 17.77 21.46
C ARG A 118 57.95 17.91 22.83
N THR A 119 57.25 17.61 23.93
CA THR A 119 57.85 17.69 25.26
C THR A 119 58.92 16.62 25.48
N ILE A 120 58.80 15.44 24.86
CA ILE A 120 59.83 14.38 24.93
C ILE A 120 61.05 14.74 24.03
N GLY A 121 60.83 15.30 22.84
CA GLY A 121 61.90 15.66 21.91
C GLY A 121 62.73 16.90 22.30
N GLY A 122 62.20 17.81 23.13
CA GLY A 122 62.91 19.00 23.60
C GLY A 122 63.77 18.80 24.86
N GLY A 123 63.67 17.64 25.51
CA GLY A 123 64.28 17.38 26.82
C GLY A 123 65.54 16.51 26.83
N VAL A 124 65.98 15.99 25.67
CA VAL A 124 67.19 15.13 25.60
C VAL A 124 68.35 15.92 24.98
N ALA A 125 68.87 16.85 25.77
CA ALA A 125 70.25 17.31 25.69
C ALA A 125 70.85 17.23 27.09
N ILE A 126 71.19 16.01 27.53
CA ILE A 126 72.05 15.81 28.68
C ILE A 126 73.09 14.78 28.23
N GLY A 127 74.27 15.32 27.89
CA GLY A 127 75.51 14.54 27.80
C GLY A 127 76.10 14.24 29.16
#